data_AF-A0A2A4R8D2-F1
#
_entry.id   AF-A0A2A4R8D2-F1
#
_cell.length_a   1.000
_cell.length_b   1.000
_cell.length_c   1.000
_cell.angle_alpha   90.00
_cell.angle_beta   90.00
_cell.angle_gamma   90.00
#
_symmetry.space_group_name_H-M   'P 1'
#
loop_
_entity.id
_entity.type
_entity.pdbx_description
1 polymer ?
#
loop_
_entity_poly.entity_id
_entity_poly.type
_entity_poly.pdbx_seq_one_letter_code
_entity_poly.pdbx_strand_id
1 'polypeptide(L)'
;MKKFFKWVGIIILVAVALPIAWLLIQDYLNSYSWHQKLTIVVETPSGLKTGSSVTSMRVGLTSFIPGQPGGRGTSRLRGEATIVEVAPGRYLFVLLNQQDNLAQRVFDDHTGQRSKTYKETFSRLSSLRETRTVPTGLIPLLVTFTNINDPTNVKRVYPDDLAASFGTGYELKTITLEITDKPITKGEVEKVLGWWNNLSTFIGGNIKRKYSDPFYGLGKSNFRR
;
A
#
# COMPACT_ATOMS: atom_id res chain seq x y z
N MET A 1 -18.38 -12.32 -56.75
CA MET A 1 -17.59 -11.19 -56.20
C MET A 1 -18.00 -10.76 -54.78
N LYS A 2 -19.28 -10.54 -54.45
CA LYS A 2 -19.71 -10.10 -53.10
C LYS A 2 -19.35 -11.06 -51.94
N LYS A 3 -19.33 -12.39 -52.17
CA LYS A 3 -18.93 -13.38 -51.14
C LYS A 3 -17.42 -13.31 -50.84
N PHE A 4 -16.58 -13.07 -51.84
CA PHE A 4 -15.13 -12.98 -51.70
C PHE A 4 -14.70 -11.78 -50.84
N PHE A 5 -15.30 -10.60 -51.08
CA PHE A 5 -15.07 -9.40 -50.28
C PHE A 5 -15.52 -9.53 -48.81
N LYS A 6 -16.55 -10.33 -48.52
CA LYS A 6 -16.98 -10.62 -47.14
C LYS A 6 -15.94 -11.43 -46.37
N TRP A 7 -15.32 -12.43 -47.00
CA TRP A 7 -14.27 -13.24 -46.36
C TRP A 7 -12.98 -12.46 -46.14
N VAL A 8 -12.58 -11.61 -47.10
CA VAL A 8 -11.41 -10.72 -46.94
C VAL A 8 -11.62 -9.72 -45.79
N GLY A 9 -12.81 -9.13 -45.67
CA GLY A 9 -13.14 -8.23 -44.54
C GLY A 9 -13.08 -8.93 -43.18
N ILE A 10 -13.57 -10.16 -43.08
CA ILE A 10 -13.50 -10.97 -41.84
C ILE A 10 -12.04 -11.31 -41.49
N ILE A 11 -11.23 -11.69 -42.48
CA ILE A 11 -9.81 -12.02 -42.26
C ILE A 11 -9.04 -10.81 -41.73
N ILE A 12 -9.28 -9.61 -42.27
CA ILE A 12 -8.64 -8.38 -41.79
C ILE A 12 -9.09 -8.06 -40.35
N LEU A 13 -10.39 -8.22 -40.05
CA LEU A 13 -10.93 -7.98 -38.70
C LEU A 13 -10.32 -8.94 -37.67
N VAL A 14 -10.18 -10.23 -38.01
CA VAL A 14 -9.54 -11.24 -37.15
C VAL A 14 -8.05 -10.97 -37.00
N ALA A 15 -7.36 -10.60 -38.08
CA ALA A 15 -5.93 -10.28 -38.07
C ALA A 15 -5.59 -9.04 -37.22
N VAL A 16 -6.54 -8.13 -37.01
CA VAL A 16 -6.40 -6.97 -36.12
C VAL A 16 -6.88 -7.27 -34.70
N ALA A 17 -7.98 -8.01 -34.55
CA ALA A 17 -8.55 -8.33 -33.24
C ALA A 17 -7.68 -9.30 -32.44
N LEU A 18 -7.03 -10.29 -33.07
CA LEU A 18 -6.19 -11.27 -32.37
C LEU A 18 -4.94 -10.66 -31.73
N PRO A 19 -4.16 -9.78 -32.40
CA PRO A 19 -3.05 -9.06 -31.76
C PRO A 19 -3.52 -8.17 -30.61
N ILE A 20 -4.65 -7.47 -30.76
CA ILE A 20 -5.20 -6.62 -29.70
C ILE A 20 -5.63 -7.48 -28.50
N ALA A 21 -6.35 -8.58 -28.73
CA ALA A 21 -6.72 -9.52 -27.69
C ALA A 21 -5.48 -10.14 -27.01
N TRP A 22 -4.46 -10.49 -27.79
CA TRP A 22 -3.18 -11.02 -27.28
C TRP A 22 -2.45 -10.01 -26.38
N LEU A 23 -2.37 -8.74 -26.80
CA LEU A 23 -1.80 -7.66 -26.00
C LEU A 23 -2.57 -7.45 -24.69
N LEU A 24 -3.91 -7.44 -24.74
CA LEU A 24 -4.77 -7.30 -23.56
C LEU A 24 -4.69 -8.52 -22.61
N ILE A 25 -4.50 -9.73 -23.16
CA ILE A 25 -4.34 -10.96 -22.38
C ILE A 25 -2.98 -10.99 -21.69
N GLN A 26 -1.90 -10.49 -22.30
CA GLN A 26 -0.59 -10.45 -21.65
C GLN A 26 -0.57 -9.59 -20.38
N ASP A 27 -1.30 -8.47 -20.37
CA ASP A 27 -1.42 -7.62 -19.18
C ASP A 27 -2.19 -8.31 -18.03
N TYR A 28 -3.16 -9.16 -18.36
CA TYR A 28 -3.86 -9.98 -17.37
C TYR A 28 -2.99 -11.13 -16.85
N LEU A 29 -2.32 -11.86 -17.75
CA LEU A 29 -1.52 -13.04 -17.42
C LEU A 29 -0.22 -12.73 -16.68
N ASN A 30 0.33 -11.53 -16.83
CA ASN A 30 1.58 -11.14 -16.16
C ASN A 30 1.35 -10.28 -14.91
N SER A 31 0.21 -10.47 -14.23
CA SER A 31 -0.09 -9.76 -12.99
C SER A 31 -0.22 -10.69 -11.78
N TYR A 32 0.34 -10.25 -10.67
CA TYR A 32 0.31 -10.90 -9.37
C TYR A 32 -0.52 -10.07 -8.42
N SER A 33 -1.23 -10.73 -7.51
CA SER A 33 -1.97 -10.04 -6.46
C SER A 33 -1.97 -10.82 -5.16
N TRP A 34 -2.01 -10.10 -4.05
CA TRP A 34 -2.19 -10.64 -2.71
C TRP A 34 -2.85 -9.60 -1.82
N HIS A 35 -3.41 -10.04 -0.68
CA HIS A 35 -3.76 -9.13 0.39
C HIS A 35 -2.71 -9.20 1.50
N GLN A 36 -2.46 -8.07 2.13
CA GLN A 36 -1.53 -7.96 3.24
C GLN A 36 -2.20 -7.22 4.39
N LYS A 37 -2.18 -7.81 5.59
CA LYS A 37 -2.69 -7.22 6.82
C LYS A 37 -1.52 -6.67 7.62
N LEU A 38 -1.53 -5.36 7.83
CA LEU A 38 -0.62 -4.71 8.76
C LEU A 38 -1.30 -4.66 10.14
N THR A 39 -0.60 -5.09 11.19
CA THR A 39 -1.09 -5.00 12.57
C THR A 39 -0.05 -4.25 13.39
N ILE A 40 -0.51 -3.28 14.18
CA ILE A 40 0.31 -2.48 15.09
C ILE A 40 -0.12 -2.73 16.53
N VAL A 41 0.84 -2.91 17.43
CA VAL A 41 0.61 -3.04 18.87
C VAL A 41 1.36 -1.94 19.59
N VAL A 42 0.64 -1.16 20.38
CA VAL A 42 1.15 -0.02 21.14
C VAL A 42 0.91 -0.30 22.62
N GLU A 43 1.95 -0.21 23.44
CA GLU A 43 1.78 -0.10 24.88
C GLU A 43 1.35 1.31 25.25
N THR A 44 0.39 1.39 26.16
CA THR A 44 -0.14 2.64 26.70
C THR A 44 -0.23 2.50 28.22
N PRO A 45 -0.37 3.61 28.96
CA PRO A 45 -0.61 3.54 30.41
C PRO A 45 -1.86 2.75 30.80
N SER A 46 -2.79 2.54 29.85
CA SER A 46 -4.02 1.76 30.04
C SER A 46 -3.90 0.30 29.58
N GLY A 47 -2.70 -0.15 29.21
CA GLY A 47 -2.42 -1.47 28.64
C GLY A 47 -2.22 -1.44 27.12
N LEU A 48 -2.12 -2.64 26.53
CA LEU A 48 -1.88 -2.81 25.09
C LEU A 48 -3.08 -2.39 24.25
N LYS A 49 -2.82 -1.64 23.18
CA LYS A 49 -3.79 -1.27 22.15
C LYS A 49 -3.33 -1.82 20.80
N THR A 50 -4.27 -2.37 20.04
CA THR A 50 -3.98 -3.02 18.76
C THR A 50 -4.84 -2.43 17.67
N GLY A 51 -4.22 -2.12 16.52
CA GLY A 51 -4.90 -1.71 15.30
C GLY A 51 -4.49 -2.58 14.14
N SER A 52 -5.36 -2.77 13.14
CA SER A 52 -4.97 -3.48 11.92
C SER A 52 -5.76 -3.02 10.70
N SER A 53 -5.13 -3.08 9.53
CA SER A 53 -5.78 -2.84 8.23
C SER A 53 -5.28 -3.84 7.20
N VAL A 54 -6.20 -4.30 6.34
CA VAL A 54 -5.91 -5.16 5.20
C VAL A 54 -5.88 -4.31 3.93
N THR A 55 -4.78 -4.40 3.19
CA THR A 55 -4.60 -3.77 1.88
C THR A 55 -4.46 -4.82 0.79
N SER A 56 -4.84 -4.47 -0.44
CA SER A 56 -4.63 -5.29 -1.63
C SER A 56 -3.44 -4.74 -2.42
N MET A 57 -2.54 -5.64 -2.79
CA MET A 57 -1.44 -5.36 -3.70
C MET A 57 -1.72 -6.02 -5.04
N ARG A 58 -1.50 -5.28 -6.12
CA ARG A 58 -1.44 -5.82 -7.48
C ARG A 58 -0.17 -5.34 -8.17
N VAL A 59 0.61 -6.27 -8.70
CA VAL A 59 1.84 -5.97 -9.44
C VAL A 59 1.76 -6.56 -10.83
N GLY A 60 1.94 -5.74 -11.86
CA GLY A 60 2.05 -6.19 -13.26
C GLY A 60 3.50 -6.18 -13.70
N LEU A 61 3.98 -7.29 -14.27
CA LEU A 61 5.28 -7.38 -14.93
C LEU A 61 5.09 -7.11 -16.43
N THR A 62 5.44 -5.93 -16.92
CA THR A 62 5.48 -5.74 -18.38
C THR A 62 6.73 -6.39 -18.95
N SER A 63 6.52 -7.35 -19.85
CA SER A 63 7.58 -7.92 -20.65
C SER A 63 7.81 -7.04 -21.87
N PHE A 64 8.96 -6.38 -21.92
CA PHE A 64 9.58 -5.79 -23.11
C PHE A 64 8.87 -4.59 -23.78
N ILE A 65 9.40 -3.38 -23.54
CA ILE A 65 9.30 -2.26 -24.49
C ILE A 65 10.63 -2.22 -25.26
N PRO A 66 10.64 -2.37 -26.60
CA PRO A 66 11.87 -2.23 -27.39
C PRO A 66 12.54 -0.88 -27.09
N GLY A 67 13.80 -0.90 -26.66
CA GLY A 67 14.57 0.30 -26.30
C GLY A 67 14.55 0.72 -24.82
N GLN A 68 13.81 0.02 -23.95
CA GLN A 68 13.97 0.18 -22.49
C GLN A 68 14.53 -1.09 -21.85
N PRO A 69 15.85 -1.16 -21.58
CA PRO A 69 16.40 -2.22 -20.76
C PRO A 69 15.84 -2.07 -19.33
N GLY A 70 14.98 -3.02 -18.91
CA GLY A 70 14.53 -3.12 -17.52
C GLY A 70 13.06 -3.51 -17.31
N GLY A 71 12.17 -3.26 -18.27
CA GLY A 71 10.71 -3.48 -18.09
C GLY A 71 10.10 -2.57 -17.01
N ARG A 72 8.91 -2.03 -17.24
CA ARG A 72 8.26 -1.13 -16.27
C ARG A 72 7.21 -1.91 -15.48
N GLY A 73 7.60 -2.48 -14.35
CA GLY A 73 6.64 -3.08 -13.42
C GLY A 73 5.63 -2.02 -12.95
N THR A 74 4.33 -2.31 -13.00
CA THR A 74 3.31 -1.46 -12.37
C THR A 74 2.97 -2.03 -11.01
N SER A 75 2.93 -1.20 -9.96
CA SER A 75 2.45 -1.61 -8.63
C SER A 75 1.25 -0.77 -8.25
N ARG A 76 0.24 -1.40 -7.66
CA ARG A 76 -0.98 -0.75 -7.20
C ARG A 76 -1.39 -1.30 -5.84
N LEU A 77 -1.21 -0.46 -4.83
CA LEU A 77 -1.76 -0.64 -3.49
C LEU A 77 -3.18 -0.04 -3.40
N ARG A 78 -4.11 -0.79 -2.83
CA ARG A 78 -5.47 -0.34 -2.49
C ARG A 78 -5.82 -0.69 -1.05
N GLY A 79 -6.60 0.15 -0.37
CA GLY A 79 -7.00 -0.04 1.02
C GLY A 79 -6.82 1.23 1.83
N GLU A 80 -6.68 1.08 3.14
CA GLU A 80 -6.66 2.19 4.10
C GLU A 80 -5.50 2.08 5.09
N ALA A 81 -5.08 3.23 5.62
CA ALA A 81 -4.12 3.33 6.69
C ALA A 81 -4.55 2.47 7.89
N THR A 82 -3.57 1.89 8.57
CA THR A 82 -3.84 1.20 9.83
C THR A 82 -4.07 2.23 10.92
N ILE A 83 -5.13 2.06 11.71
CA ILE A 83 -5.50 2.99 12.78
C ILE A 83 -5.48 2.24 14.12
N VAL A 84 -4.91 2.86 15.15
CA VAL A 84 -5.05 2.42 16.53
C VAL A 84 -5.44 3.60 17.41
N GLU A 85 -6.52 3.47 18.17
CA GLU A 85 -6.88 4.42 19.21
C GLU A 85 -6.03 4.12 20.45
N VAL A 86 -5.10 5.02 20.77
CA VAL A 86 -4.13 4.84 21.87
C VAL A 86 -4.63 5.46 23.19
N ALA A 87 -5.64 6.31 23.11
CA ALA A 87 -6.42 6.87 24.22
C ALA A 87 -7.71 7.47 23.64
N PRO A 88 -8.75 7.75 24.44
CA PRO A 88 -10.00 8.33 23.95
C PRO A 88 -9.76 9.54 23.03
N GLY A 89 -10.14 9.43 21.76
CA GLY A 89 -9.99 10.48 20.75
C GLY A 89 -8.56 10.72 20.24
N ARG A 90 -7.56 9.93 20.67
CA ARG A 90 -6.16 10.02 20.22
C ARG A 90 -5.79 8.79 19.41
N TYR A 91 -5.36 9.01 18.18
CA TYR A 91 -5.14 7.96 17.20
C TYR A 91 -3.72 7.99 16.65
N LEU A 92 -3.15 6.80 16.45
CA LEU A 92 -1.94 6.60 15.66
C LEU A 92 -2.32 5.96 14.33
N PHE A 93 -1.80 6.53 13.25
CA PHE A 93 -2.02 6.06 11.88
C PHE A 93 -0.71 5.53 11.30
N VAL A 94 -0.77 4.37 10.65
CA VAL A 94 0.29 3.88 9.77
C VAL A 94 -0.13 4.12 8.33
N LEU A 95 0.53 5.06 7.67
CA LEU A 95 0.17 5.52 6.34
C LEU A 95 0.53 4.49 5.26
N LEU A 96 -0.17 4.57 4.13
CA LEU A 96 -0.02 3.68 2.97
C LEU A 96 1.21 3.97 2.11
N ASN A 97 1.83 5.15 2.26
CA ASN A 97 3.06 5.46 1.53
C ASN A 97 4.17 4.49 1.93
N GLN A 98 5.05 4.19 0.97
CA GLN A 98 6.17 3.26 1.16
C GLN A 98 5.76 1.79 1.40
N GLN A 99 4.48 1.45 1.26
CA GLN A 99 4.01 0.06 1.36
C GLN A 99 4.02 -0.69 0.02
N ASP A 100 4.30 -0.01 -1.10
CA ASP A 100 4.24 -0.56 -2.46
C ASP A 100 5.20 -1.74 -2.70
N ASN A 101 6.28 -1.85 -1.90
CA ASN A 101 7.23 -2.97 -1.91
C ASN A 101 7.47 -3.58 -0.51
N LEU A 102 6.60 -3.27 0.47
CA LEU A 102 6.82 -3.68 1.86
C LEU A 102 6.83 -5.21 2.03
N ALA A 103 5.83 -5.90 1.46
CA ALA A 103 5.77 -7.37 1.51
C ALA A 103 7.01 -8.02 0.88
N GLN A 104 7.52 -7.49 -0.23
CA GLN A 104 8.77 -7.97 -0.80
C GLN A 104 9.89 -7.86 0.25
N ARG A 105 10.15 -6.65 0.77
CA ARG A 105 11.27 -6.42 1.69
C ARG A 105 11.17 -7.17 3.02
N VAL A 106 9.97 -7.36 3.55
CA VAL A 106 9.73 -8.10 4.81
C VAL A 106 9.87 -9.61 4.61
N PHE A 107 9.41 -10.13 3.48
CA PHE A 107 9.45 -11.56 3.17
C PHE A 107 10.64 -11.94 2.26
N ASP A 108 11.60 -11.04 2.03
CA ASP A 108 12.82 -11.36 1.28
C ASP A 108 13.70 -12.28 2.13
N ASP A 109 13.81 -13.55 1.73
CA ASP A 109 14.72 -14.49 2.40
C ASP A 109 16.17 -14.16 1.98
N HIS A 110 16.94 -13.56 2.90
CA HIS A 110 18.35 -13.21 2.68
C HIS A 110 19.29 -14.43 2.77
N THR A 111 18.76 -15.65 2.69
CA THR A 111 19.45 -16.92 2.98
C THR A 111 20.43 -17.38 1.89
N GLY A 112 21.03 -16.46 1.14
CA GLY A 112 22.14 -16.75 0.23
C GLY A 112 21.77 -17.49 -1.06
N GLN A 113 20.49 -17.67 -1.37
CA GLN A 113 20.07 -18.22 -2.66
C GLN A 113 20.20 -17.16 -3.77
N ARG A 114 20.61 -17.63 -4.97
CA ARG A 114 20.61 -16.92 -6.26
C ARG A 114 19.54 -15.82 -6.32
N SER A 115 19.91 -14.64 -6.83
CA SER A 115 19.00 -13.52 -7.09
C SER A 115 17.64 -14.01 -7.62
N LYS A 116 16.60 -13.98 -6.77
CA LYS A 116 15.24 -14.37 -7.15
C LYS A 116 14.72 -13.41 -8.22
N THR A 117 14.08 -13.92 -9.25
CA THR A 117 13.44 -13.05 -10.24
C THR A 117 12.20 -12.38 -9.63
N TYR A 118 11.82 -11.19 -10.11
CA TYR A 118 10.57 -10.54 -9.69
C TYR A 118 9.36 -11.46 -9.82
N LYS A 119 9.34 -12.30 -10.87
CA LYS A 119 8.30 -13.29 -11.12
C LYS A 119 8.17 -14.30 -9.98
N GLU A 120 9.29 -14.87 -9.54
CA GLU A 120 9.32 -15.85 -8.44
C GLU A 120 8.88 -15.20 -7.12
N THR A 121 9.38 -14.01 -6.82
CA THR A 121 9.02 -13.27 -5.59
C THR A 121 7.53 -12.97 -5.55
N PHE A 122 6.95 -12.41 -6.62
CA PHE A 122 5.53 -12.06 -6.63
C PHE A 122 4.63 -13.30 -6.69
N SER A 123 5.03 -14.34 -7.41
CA SER A 123 4.31 -15.63 -7.38
C SER A 123 4.27 -16.22 -5.98
N ARG A 124 5.39 -16.19 -5.25
CA ARG A 124 5.45 -16.63 -3.87
C ARG A 124 4.52 -15.82 -2.97
N LEU A 125 4.60 -14.48 -3.04
CA LEU A 125 3.74 -13.60 -2.23
C LEU A 125 2.25 -13.83 -2.51
N SER A 126 1.85 -14.12 -3.75
CA SER A 126 0.46 -14.47 -4.08
C SER A 126 -0.04 -15.74 -3.37
N SER A 127 0.82 -16.73 -3.17
CA SER A 127 0.46 -17.99 -2.50
C SER A 127 0.82 -18.04 -1.00
N LEU A 128 1.61 -17.09 -0.49
CA LEU A 128 2.12 -17.12 0.88
C LEU A 128 1.02 -16.87 1.91
N ARG A 129 1.08 -17.50 3.08
CA ARG A 129 0.18 -17.22 4.21
C ARG A 129 0.95 -17.15 5.53
N GLU A 130 2.01 -16.34 5.52
CA GLU A 130 2.91 -16.15 6.66
C GLU A 130 2.72 -14.78 7.30
N THR A 131 3.12 -14.68 8.56
CA THR A 131 3.24 -13.41 9.29
C THR A 131 4.70 -13.19 9.68
N ARG A 132 5.21 -11.97 9.47
CA ARG A 132 6.55 -11.56 9.91
C ARG A 132 6.49 -10.21 10.60
N THR A 133 7.39 -10.00 11.56
CA THR A 133 7.62 -8.68 12.14
C THR A 133 8.23 -7.76 11.09
N VAL A 134 7.74 -6.52 11.02
CA VAL A 134 8.29 -5.48 10.15
C VAL A 134 9.55 -4.91 10.81
N PRO A 135 10.73 -5.03 10.19
CA PRO A 135 11.97 -4.41 10.69
C PRO A 135 11.82 -2.89 10.81
N THR A 136 12.51 -2.29 11.78
CA THR A 136 12.43 -0.84 12.08
C THR A 136 12.68 0.04 10.86
N GLY A 137 13.66 -0.30 10.02
CA GLY A 137 13.97 0.44 8.78
C GLY A 137 12.92 0.31 7.66
N LEU A 138 11.89 -0.52 7.85
CA LEU A 138 10.78 -0.73 6.92
C LEU A 138 9.45 -0.17 7.45
N ILE A 139 9.41 0.36 8.67
CA ILE A 139 8.18 0.87 9.26
C ILE A 139 7.66 2.04 8.40
N PRO A 140 6.43 1.95 7.85
CA PRO A 140 5.84 3.05 7.10
C PRO A 140 5.64 4.28 8.00
N LEU A 141 5.45 5.43 7.37
CA LEU A 141 5.31 6.69 8.09
C LEU A 141 4.15 6.64 9.11
N LEU A 142 4.50 6.84 10.38
CA LEU A 142 3.55 6.94 11.48
C LEU A 142 3.16 8.39 11.71
N VAL A 143 1.86 8.64 11.86
CA VAL A 143 1.34 10.00 12.15
C VAL A 143 0.24 9.99 13.19
N THR A 144 0.06 11.15 13.82
CA THR A 144 -1.06 11.46 14.71
C THR A 144 -1.62 12.83 14.35
N PHE A 145 -2.79 13.16 14.86
CA PHE A 145 -3.36 14.50 14.80
C PHE A 145 -3.41 15.08 16.21
N THR A 146 -2.90 16.31 16.38
CA THR A 146 -3.00 16.99 17.68
C THR A 146 -4.47 17.27 18.03
N ASN A 147 -5.26 17.61 17.02
CA ASN A 147 -6.71 17.66 17.08
C ASN A 147 -7.25 16.84 15.90
N ILE A 148 -7.93 15.73 16.18
CA ILE A 148 -8.44 14.81 15.14
C ILE A 148 -9.45 15.49 14.20
N ASN A 149 -10.10 16.56 14.65
CA ASN A 149 -11.07 17.32 13.87
C ASN A 149 -10.43 18.41 12.99
N ASP A 150 -9.11 18.60 13.08
CA ASP A 150 -8.38 19.58 12.27
C ASP A 150 -7.37 18.87 11.34
N PRO A 151 -7.64 18.81 10.02
CA PRO A 151 -6.77 18.12 9.07
C PRO A 151 -5.38 18.77 8.95
N THR A 152 -5.18 20.00 9.42
CA THR A 152 -3.90 20.71 9.30
C THR A 152 -2.88 20.33 10.38
N ASN A 153 -3.34 19.72 11.48
CA ASN A 153 -2.52 19.44 12.67
C ASN A 153 -1.91 18.04 12.71
N VAL A 154 -1.59 17.48 11.54
CA VAL A 154 -0.89 16.19 11.43
C VAL A 154 0.55 16.33 11.94
N LYS A 155 1.00 15.37 12.74
CA LYS A 155 2.35 15.29 13.29
C LYS A 155 2.94 13.92 13.05
N ARG A 156 4.24 13.88 12.79
CA ARG A 156 4.98 12.63 12.63
C ARG A 156 5.17 12.02 14.01
N VAL A 157 5.02 10.70 14.08
CA VAL A 157 5.37 9.90 15.25
C VAL A 157 6.62 9.09 14.90
N TYR A 158 7.61 9.11 15.78
CA TYR A 158 8.84 8.32 15.60
C TYR A 158 8.64 6.94 16.22
N PRO A 159 8.85 5.82 15.50
CA PRO A 159 8.59 4.47 16.02
C PRO A 159 9.35 4.13 17.31
N ASP A 160 10.52 4.71 17.50
CA ASP A 160 11.42 4.55 18.64
C ASP A 160 11.14 5.55 19.78
N ASP A 161 10.26 6.53 19.57
CA ASP A 161 9.87 7.54 20.56
C ASP A 161 8.41 7.98 20.41
N LEU A 162 7.49 7.06 20.71
CA LEU A 162 6.06 7.38 20.79
C LEU A 162 5.76 8.35 21.95
N ALA A 163 6.57 8.32 23.00
CA ALA A 163 6.39 9.14 24.19
C ALA A 163 6.47 10.63 23.88
N ALA A 164 7.33 11.05 22.95
CA ALA A 164 7.36 12.43 22.46
C ALA A 164 6.04 12.93 21.85
N SER A 165 5.19 12.02 21.35
CA SER A 165 3.90 12.36 20.74
C SER A 165 2.70 12.18 21.68
N PHE A 166 2.74 11.17 22.55
CA PHE A 166 1.59 10.76 23.34
C PHE A 166 1.77 10.88 24.87
N GLY A 167 3.00 11.09 25.34
CA GLY A 167 3.38 11.19 26.76
C GLY A 167 4.09 9.93 27.28
N THR A 168 4.54 9.97 28.53
CA THR A 168 5.20 8.83 29.20
C THR A 168 4.32 7.58 29.20
N GLY A 169 4.93 6.40 28.99
CA GLY A 169 4.24 5.10 29.00
C GLY A 169 3.62 4.70 27.65
N TYR A 170 3.91 5.45 26.58
CA TYR A 170 3.55 5.09 25.21
C TYR A 170 4.76 4.52 24.47
N GLU A 171 4.65 3.29 23.97
CA GLU A 171 5.74 2.59 23.28
C GLU A 171 5.21 1.73 22.13
N LEU A 172 5.90 1.71 21.01
CA LEU A 172 5.60 0.77 19.93
C LEU A 172 6.18 -0.60 20.28
N LYS A 173 5.31 -1.61 20.47
CA LYS A 173 5.78 -2.96 20.77
C LYS A 173 6.11 -3.76 19.53
N THR A 174 5.21 -3.76 18.55
CA THR A 174 5.45 -4.49 17.30
C THR A 174 4.59 -3.96 16.17
N ILE A 175 5.11 -4.12 14.95
CA ILE A 175 4.33 -4.05 13.72
C ILE A 175 4.56 -5.37 12.99
N THR A 176 3.48 -6.05 12.61
CA THR A 176 3.55 -7.30 11.85
C THR A 176 2.85 -7.16 10.51
N LEU A 177 3.39 -7.83 9.50
CA LEU A 177 2.78 -7.96 8.18
C LEU A 177 2.40 -9.43 7.96
N GLU A 178 1.12 -9.68 7.71
CA GLU A 178 0.55 -11.00 7.37
C GLU A 178 0.15 -10.99 5.89
N ILE A 179 0.59 -11.97 5.10
CA ILE A 179 -0.05 -12.23 3.79
C ILE A 179 -1.31 -13.07 4.05
N THR A 180 -2.46 -12.58 3.60
CA THR A 180 -3.76 -13.07 4.09
C THR A 180 -4.80 -13.19 2.97
N ASP A 181 -5.90 -13.89 3.23
CA ASP A 181 -7.11 -13.95 2.39
C ASP A 181 -8.23 -13.01 2.88
N LYS A 182 -8.02 -12.35 4.03
CA LYS A 182 -9.01 -11.44 4.60
C LYS A 182 -9.37 -10.32 3.60
N PRO A 183 -10.62 -9.84 3.61
CA PRO A 183 -11.04 -8.76 2.72
C PRO A 183 -10.32 -7.45 3.06
N ILE A 184 -10.18 -6.58 2.05
CA ILE A 184 -9.62 -5.23 2.19
C ILE A 184 -10.43 -4.43 3.22
N THR A 185 -9.75 -3.77 4.16
CA THR A 185 -10.38 -2.85 5.13
C THR A 185 -10.93 -1.62 4.41
N LYS A 186 -12.15 -1.22 4.77
CA LYS A 186 -12.84 -0.07 4.18
C LYS A 186 -13.64 0.69 5.23
N GLY A 187 -13.62 2.01 5.17
CA GLY A 187 -14.50 2.91 5.91
C GLY A 187 -13.98 3.33 7.29
N GLU A 188 -12.87 2.78 7.77
CA GLU A 188 -12.35 3.09 9.11
C GLU A 188 -11.71 4.48 9.13
N VAL A 189 -11.02 4.85 8.06
CA VAL A 189 -10.44 6.20 7.92
C VAL A 189 -11.54 7.26 7.87
N GLU A 190 -12.59 7.07 7.07
CA GLU A 190 -13.73 8.00 7.01
C GLU A 190 -14.43 8.16 8.35
N LYS A 191 -14.58 7.05 9.07
CA LYS A 191 -15.26 7.02 10.37
C LYS A 191 -14.48 7.79 11.43
N VAL A 192 -13.15 7.64 11.47
CA VAL A 192 -12.29 8.31 12.45
C VAL A 192 -12.03 9.77 12.07
N LEU A 193 -11.80 10.04 10.78
CA LEU A 193 -11.58 11.39 10.26
C LEU A 193 -12.91 11.95 9.74
N GLY A 194 -13.77 12.43 10.65
CA GLY A 194 -15.13 12.87 10.32
C GLY A 194 -15.22 14.00 9.26
N TRP A 195 -14.12 14.69 8.99
CA TRP A 195 -14.00 15.69 7.92
C TRP A 195 -13.63 15.10 6.54
N TRP A 196 -13.43 13.79 6.41
CA TRP A 196 -12.87 13.16 5.21
C TRP A 196 -13.60 13.53 3.92
N ASN A 197 -14.94 13.50 3.93
CA ASN A 197 -15.76 13.81 2.75
C ASN A 197 -15.92 15.32 2.51
N ASN A 198 -15.68 16.15 3.53
CA ASN A 198 -15.86 17.61 3.50
C ASN A 198 -14.50 18.35 3.59
N LEU A 199 -13.42 17.70 3.15
CA LEU A 199 -12.08 18.25 3.25
C LEU A 199 -11.93 19.47 2.31
N SER A 200 -11.83 20.66 2.91
CA SER A 200 -11.65 21.93 2.19
C SER A 200 -10.19 22.41 2.15
N THR A 201 -9.30 21.78 2.92
CA THR A 201 -7.88 22.15 3.08
C THR A 201 -6.98 20.93 2.94
N PHE A 202 -5.72 21.12 2.55
CA PHE A 202 -4.74 20.04 2.50
C PHE A 202 -4.47 19.42 3.89
N ILE A 203 -4.31 18.10 3.93
CA ILE A 203 -3.88 17.41 5.15
C ILE A 203 -2.45 17.86 5.50
N GLY A 204 -2.26 18.35 6.71
CA GLY A 204 -1.03 19.02 7.15
C GLY A 204 -0.91 20.47 6.69
N GLY A 205 -1.97 21.09 6.18
CA GLY A 205 -1.99 22.49 5.80
C GLY A 205 -1.29 22.79 4.47
N ASN A 206 -1.40 24.05 4.03
CA ASN A 206 -0.84 24.52 2.77
C ASN A 206 0.61 25.00 2.96
N ILE A 207 1.52 24.05 3.15
CA ILE A 207 2.94 24.32 3.42
C ILE A 207 3.78 23.84 2.24
N LYS A 208 4.66 24.70 1.71
CA LYS A 208 5.67 24.30 0.70
C LYS A 208 6.73 23.43 1.37
N ARG A 209 6.63 22.12 1.18
CA ARG A 209 7.58 21.13 1.73
C ARG A 209 8.67 20.78 0.72
N LYS A 210 9.89 20.57 1.23
CA LYS A 210 10.99 20.02 0.42
C LYS A 210 10.72 18.56 0.10
N TYR A 211 11.29 18.05 -0.99
CA TYR A 211 11.15 16.65 -1.38
C TYR A 211 11.64 15.66 -0.29
N SER A 212 12.62 16.07 0.52
CA SER A 212 13.15 15.28 1.63
C SER A 212 12.25 15.26 2.88
N ASP A 213 11.20 16.08 2.91
CA ASP A 213 10.26 16.13 4.03
C ASP A 213 9.36 14.88 3.97
N PRO A 214 9.20 14.12 5.08
CA PRO A 214 8.33 12.94 5.11
C PRO A 214 6.86 13.26 4.78
N PHE A 215 6.42 14.52 4.93
CA PHE A 215 5.09 14.98 4.57
C PHE A 215 5.00 15.60 3.18
N TYR A 216 6.06 15.51 2.39
CA TYR A 216 6.01 15.86 0.98
C TYR A 216 4.94 15.02 0.26
N GLY A 217 3.99 15.69 -0.39
CA GLY A 217 2.88 15.03 -1.09
C GLY A 217 1.85 14.37 -0.17
N LEU A 218 1.84 14.69 1.13
CA LEU A 218 0.81 14.20 2.06
C LEU A 218 -0.59 14.63 1.60
N GLY A 219 -1.51 13.67 1.51
CA GLY A 219 -2.89 13.89 1.16
C GLY A 219 -3.75 12.64 1.37
N LYS A 220 -4.98 12.65 0.84
CA LYS A 220 -5.93 11.53 1.00
C LYS A 220 -5.34 10.18 0.56
N SER A 221 -4.54 10.16 -0.51
CA SER A 221 -3.93 8.93 -1.03
C SER A 221 -2.90 8.27 -0.10
N ASN A 222 -2.46 8.95 0.97
CA ASN A 222 -1.62 8.35 2.01
C ASN A 222 -2.46 7.61 3.06
N PHE A 223 -3.73 7.99 3.22
CA PHE A 223 -4.65 7.37 4.18
C PHE A 223 -5.59 6.36 3.50
N ARG A 224 -5.93 6.55 2.22
CA ARG A 224 -6.81 5.63 1.48
C ARG A 224 -6.53 5.64 -0.02
N ARG A 225 -6.47 4.45 -0.65
CA ARG A 225 -6.26 4.26 -2.10
C ARG A 225 -7.21 3.24 -2.73
#